data_AF-A0A5N6SMZ2-F1
#
_entry.id   AF-A0A5N6SMZ2-F1
#
_cell.length_a   1.000
_cell.length_b   1.000
_cell.length_c   1.000
_cell.angle_alpha   90.00
_cell.angle_beta   90.00
_cell.angle_gamma   90.00
#
_symmetry.space_group_name_H-M   'P 1'
#
loop_
_entity.id
_entity.type
_entity.pdbx_description
1 polymer ?
#
loop_
_entity_poly.entity_id
_entity_poly.type
_entity_poly.pdbx_seq_one_letter_code
_entity_poly.pdbx_strand_id
1 'polypeptide(L)'
;MLSRLPTLSRYLLSFVVLLGAFSRFTHGAYTPGWYAFQEYHAPDDGSTLAMITPVIDTIFGVTLLFGNKASRYAAAAVSLMFFIMGLAMQVLAGKDYKGDVALVCDKTQPICQRCIKSRRTCYGMRDQQVWHTENAYASREKKRPRGPRSMKMNRTVSYKPADIKTYAIAYYMHNYLQAPHNVPDIVKDVTRGCLPVLPSMPWCSILDLAVSSLALALFSRTQNYPHATVVASATYHRLLQVAQTVIHYLTPDNIDPCLLAVFFMGRYEDSIYRPETKTPLVHASPSFSHHDGALAILKVWNDRFSRDRPATDVIKHTRRGVVRSALLRNIALPHWIHDGAFFGEHGLELEYDRVIISLANIRHRLFALADEITARGTTPQHESMLKLEQIDNESHTLDLELETCLSHIPDAWRQSQQHTLSNVDLPSWPSANFYSPIIHSYPSPTYAALWSQYNATKILVTSTRLRVLALHNPNNLSLEQKLLSEMQSVSEDLAATVPFALQRVRVIGDTHSSSSPRSCVRLNLKAEVKPTGASLVIWPLTIASGLEYVGSKQKTWFKAQLARLGRVVGFGVFESVETDQWLKL
;
A
#
# COMPACT_ATOMS: atom_id res chain seq x y z
N MET A 1 27.87 42.81 20.26
CA MET A 1 27.84 41.35 19.98
C MET A 1 28.68 40.51 20.94
N LEU A 2 29.82 40.99 21.44
CA LEU A 2 30.72 40.24 22.34
C LEU A 2 30.13 39.87 23.73
N SER A 3 29.15 40.63 24.25
CA SER A 3 28.51 40.33 25.54
C SER A 3 27.53 39.13 25.53
N ARG A 4 27.15 38.62 24.34
CA ARG A 4 26.23 37.49 24.18
C ARG A 4 26.94 36.14 24.00
N LEU A 5 28.24 36.13 23.69
CA LEU A 5 29.04 34.92 23.48
C LEU A 5 29.03 33.94 24.67
N PRO A 6 29.20 34.36 25.95
CA PRO A 6 29.24 33.40 27.05
C PRO A 6 27.88 32.78 27.37
N THR A 7 26.79 33.41 26.92
CA THR A 7 25.44 32.87 27.07
C THR A 7 25.13 31.88 25.95
N LEU A 8 25.56 32.17 24.73
CA LEU A 8 25.41 31.30 23.55
C LEU A 8 26.21 30.00 23.70
N SER A 9 27.45 30.07 24.17
CA SER A 9 28.30 28.89 24.40
C SER A 9 27.71 27.94 25.45
N ARG A 10 27.08 28.49 26.49
CA ARG A 10 26.41 27.70 27.54
C ARG A 10 25.19 26.95 27.02
N TYR A 11 24.33 27.61 26.24
CA TYR A 11 23.15 26.94 25.67
C TYR A 11 23.56 25.87 24.66
N LEU A 12 24.59 26.12 23.86
CA LEU A 12 25.14 25.14 22.94
C LEU A 12 25.69 23.91 23.68
N LEU A 13 26.47 24.13 24.74
CA LEU A 13 27.02 23.03 25.56
C LEU A 13 25.91 22.21 26.21
N SER A 14 24.90 22.87 26.80
CA SER A 14 23.75 22.17 27.39
C SER A 14 22.97 21.38 26.34
N PHE A 15 22.74 21.95 25.16
CA PHE A 15 22.05 21.27 24.07
C PHE A 15 22.78 19.99 23.64
N VAL A 16 24.11 20.05 23.46
CA VAL A 16 24.91 18.89 23.06
C VAL A 16 24.86 17.78 24.11
N VAL A 17 24.98 18.14 25.39
CA VAL A 17 24.94 17.16 26.50
C VAL A 17 23.54 16.52 26.63
N LEU A 18 22.47 17.33 26.56
CA LEU A 18 21.10 16.81 26.62
C LEU A 18 20.73 15.98 25.40
N LEU A 19 21.21 16.35 24.21
CA LEU A 19 21.05 15.55 22.99
C LEU A 19 21.77 14.20 23.12
N GLY A 20 22.95 14.20 23.73
CA GLY A 20 23.68 12.97 24.06
C GLY A 20 22.91 12.04 25.00
N ALA A 21 22.34 12.58 26.08
CA ALA A 21 21.52 11.82 27.01
C ALA A 21 20.25 11.26 26.36
N PHE A 22 19.52 12.11 25.62
CA PHE A 22 18.30 11.73 24.92
C PHE A 22 18.54 10.62 23.88
N SER A 23 19.63 10.75 23.13
CA SER A 23 20.05 9.76 22.14
C SER A 23 20.31 8.39 22.76
N ARG A 24 20.94 8.36 23.95
CA ARG A 24 21.22 7.12 24.71
C ARG A 24 19.96 6.52 25.34
N PHE A 25 19.11 7.31 26.00
CA PHE A 25 17.87 6.80 26.60
C PHE A 25 16.91 6.19 25.57
N THR A 26 16.96 6.68 24.34
CA THR A 26 16.09 6.21 23.26
C THR A 26 16.76 5.17 22.35
N HIS A 27 17.99 4.74 22.69
CA HIS A 27 18.81 3.86 21.85
C HIS A 27 18.83 4.28 20.37
N GLY A 28 18.91 5.59 20.12
CA GLY A 28 18.97 6.16 18.78
C GLY A 28 17.66 6.14 17.99
N ALA A 29 16.51 5.81 18.58
CA ALA A 29 15.21 5.77 17.90
C ALA A 29 14.87 7.07 17.16
N TYR A 30 15.33 8.21 17.69
CA TYR A 30 15.10 9.54 17.11
C TYR A 30 16.38 10.25 16.63
N THR A 31 17.56 9.72 16.97
CA THR A 31 18.87 10.32 16.66
C THR A 31 19.89 9.27 16.19
N PRO A 32 19.59 8.48 15.15
CA PRO A 32 20.36 7.28 14.81
C PRO A 32 21.82 7.57 14.43
N GLY A 33 22.09 8.69 13.75
CA GLY A 33 23.46 9.08 13.41
C GLY A 33 24.29 9.49 14.62
N TRP A 34 23.69 10.22 15.57
CA TRP A 34 24.36 10.65 16.81
C TRP A 34 24.56 9.46 17.77
N TYR A 35 23.59 8.55 17.85
CA TYR A 35 23.70 7.33 18.63
C TYR A 35 24.81 6.42 18.10
N ALA A 36 24.90 6.21 16.78
CA ALA A 36 25.98 5.43 16.17
C ALA A 36 27.37 6.04 16.46
N PHE A 37 27.48 7.37 16.44
CA PHE A 37 28.70 8.07 16.87
C PHE A 37 29.01 7.76 18.34
N GLN A 38 28.04 7.90 19.24
CA GLN A 38 28.22 7.62 20.66
C GLN A 38 28.61 6.15 20.92
N GLU A 39 27.96 5.19 20.26
CA GLU A 39 28.22 3.75 20.38
C GLU A 39 29.62 3.37 19.85
N TYR A 40 30.08 4.02 18.77
CA TYR A 40 31.42 3.86 18.23
C TYR A 40 32.53 4.32 19.19
N HIS A 41 32.26 5.34 20.01
CA HIS A 41 33.22 5.90 20.96
C HIS A 41 33.11 5.34 22.37
N ALA A 42 31.91 4.93 22.81
CA ALA A 42 31.65 4.27 24.07
C ALA A 42 30.53 3.23 23.86
N PRO A 43 30.81 1.91 23.90
CA PRO A 43 29.79 0.90 23.66
C PRO A 43 28.60 1.02 24.63
N ASP A 44 27.38 0.80 24.15
CA ASP A 44 26.19 0.67 24.98
C ASP A 44 25.97 -0.81 25.35
N ASP A 45 26.91 -1.35 26.14
CA ASP A 45 27.05 -2.78 26.42
C ASP A 45 26.30 -3.25 27.68
N GLY A 46 25.48 -2.37 28.27
CA GLY A 46 24.77 -2.63 29.52
C GLY A 46 25.67 -2.59 30.76
N SER A 47 26.93 -2.15 30.64
CA SER A 47 27.79 -1.91 31.79
C SER A 47 27.22 -0.82 32.71
N THR A 48 27.62 -0.84 33.99
CA THR A 48 27.23 0.18 34.97
C THR A 48 27.57 1.60 34.48
N LEU A 49 28.67 1.75 33.75
CA LEU A 49 29.08 3.03 33.15
C LEU A 49 28.12 3.44 32.02
N ALA A 50 27.78 2.53 31.10
CA ALA A 50 26.84 2.80 30.00
C ALA A 50 25.45 3.17 30.52
N MET A 51 24.97 2.50 31.57
CA MET A 51 23.66 2.75 32.18
C MET A 51 23.57 4.11 32.91
N ILE A 52 24.67 4.56 33.52
CA ILE A 52 24.69 5.80 34.32
C ILE A 52 25.02 7.03 33.47
N THR A 53 25.74 6.86 32.36
CA THR A 53 26.15 7.96 31.45
C THR A 53 25.00 8.90 31.04
N PRO A 54 23.85 8.43 30.51
CA PRO A 54 22.76 9.33 30.12
C PRO A 54 22.11 10.07 31.31
N VAL A 55 22.15 9.49 32.52
CA VAL A 55 21.67 10.14 33.75
C VAL A 55 22.59 11.28 34.15
N ILE A 56 23.91 11.05 34.11
CA ILE A 56 24.94 12.06 34.39
C ILE A 56 24.85 13.22 33.40
N ASP A 57 24.74 12.92 32.11
CA ASP A 57 24.59 13.93 31.06
C ASP A 57 23.31 14.76 31.25
N THR A 58 22.20 14.13 31.63
CA THR A 58 20.95 14.86 31.92
C THR A 58 21.13 15.82 33.10
N ILE A 59 21.76 15.37 34.19
CA ILE A 59 22.02 16.20 35.38
C ILE A 59 22.88 17.41 35.01
N PHE A 60 23.97 17.22 34.28
CA PHE A 60 24.84 18.32 33.87
C PHE A 60 24.17 19.25 32.85
N GLY A 61 23.46 18.69 31.87
CA GLY A 61 22.70 19.46 30.86
C GLY A 61 21.65 20.37 31.48
N VAL A 62 20.89 19.88 32.47
CA VAL A 62 19.89 20.64 33.23
C VAL A 62 20.57 21.66 34.16
N THR A 63 21.68 21.29 34.82
CA THR A 63 22.44 22.21 35.70
C THR A 63 23.03 23.38 34.91
N LEU A 64 23.45 23.16 33.67
CA LEU A 64 23.92 24.23 32.76
C LEU A 64 22.82 25.24 32.41
N LEU A 65 21.55 24.79 32.28
CA LEU A 65 20.41 25.66 31.99
C LEU A 65 19.92 26.41 33.24
N PHE A 66 19.69 25.67 34.33
CA PHE A 66 18.90 26.17 35.47
C PHE A 66 19.70 26.38 36.76
N GLY A 67 20.97 25.94 36.82
CA GLY A 67 21.80 26.07 38.02
C GLY A 67 22.13 27.52 38.41
N ASN A 68 22.55 27.73 39.65
CA ASN A 68 23.11 29.02 40.07
C ASN A 68 24.47 29.27 39.37
N LYS A 69 25.03 30.48 39.51
CA LYS A 69 26.28 30.85 38.82
C LYS A 69 27.43 29.87 39.12
N ALA A 70 27.61 29.46 40.36
CA ALA A 70 28.65 28.52 40.76
C ALA A 70 28.43 27.11 40.18
N SER A 71 27.22 26.57 40.29
CA SER A 71 26.86 25.25 39.76
C SER A 71 26.98 25.17 38.24
N ARG A 72 26.66 26.25 37.52
CA ARG A 72 26.83 26.33 36.06
C ARG A 72 28.30 26.26 35.65
N TYR A 73 29.19 26.97 36.35
CA TYR A 73 30.63 26.90 36.08
C TYR A 73 31.20 25.52 36.40
N ALA A 74 30.77 24.91 37.51
CA ALA A 74 31.17 23.56 37.87
C ALA A 74 30.71 22.54 36.82
N ALA A 75 29.45 22.59 36.39
CA ALA A 75 28.94 21.71 35.33
C ALA A 75 29.69 21.91 34.01
N ALA A 76 29.96 23.15 33.61
CA ALA A 76 30.72 23.42 32.38
C ALA A 76 32.16 22.89 32.46
N ALA A 77 32.83 23.05 33.60
CA ALA A 77 34.19 22.54 33.82
C ALA A 77 34.22 21.01 33.78
N VAL A 78 33.22 20.34 34.38
CA VAL A 78 33.12 18.88 34.38
C VAL A 78 32.80 18.34 32.99
N SER A 79 31.86 18.95 32.25
CA SER A 79 31.57 18.58 30.85
C SER A 79 32.80 18.75 29.95
N LEU A 80 33.58 19.82 30.14
CA LEU A 80 34.82 20.06 29.40
C LEU A 80 35.88 19.02 29.75
N MET A 81 36.03 18.66 31.03
CA MET A 81 36.94 17.61 31.49
C MET A 81 36.60 16.25 30.85
N PHE A 82 35.33 15.85 30.85
CA PHE A 82 34.91 14.59 30.22
C PHE A 82 35.12 14.61 28.71
N PHE A 83 34.88 15.74 28.06
CA PHE A 83 35.17 15.91 26.63
C PHE A 83 36.67 15.75 26.34
N ILE A 84 37.54 16.44 27.10
CA ILE A 84 39.00 16.34 26.95
C ILE A 84 39.49 14.92 27.24
N MET A 85 38.94 14.27 28.27
CA MET A 85 39.31 12.89 28.60
C MET A 85 38.86 11.90 27.53
N GLY A 86 37.65 12.08 26.97
CA GLY A 86 37.18 11.32 25.81
C GLY A 86 38.08 11.49 24.60
N LEU A 87 38.50 12.72 24.30
CA LEU A 87 39.47 13.02 23.24
C LEU A 87 40.82 12.35 23.49
N ALA A 88 41.36 12.46 24.70
CA ALA A 88 42.64 11.85 25.06
C ALA A 88 42.61 10.32 24.91
N MET A 89 41.53 9.66 25.36
CA MET A 89 41.35 8.22 25.20
C MET A 89 41.29 7.80 23.73
N GLN A 90 40.66 8.60 22.86
CA GLN A 90 40.56 8.31 21.43
C GLN A 90 41.90 8.47 20.70
N VAL A 91 42.68 9.51 21.06
CA VAL A 91 44.03 9.72 20.54
C VAL A 91 44.96 8.58 20.98
N LEU A 92 44.88 8.16 22.25
CA LEU A 92 45.66 7.02 22.77
C LEU A 92 45.28 5.69 22.09
N ALA A 93 44.03 5.55 21.64
CA ALA A 93 43.55 4.39 20.88
C ALA A 93 43.94 4.42 19.38
N GLY A 94 44.73 5.41 18.94
CA GLY A 94 45.24 5.50 17.57
C GLY A 94 44.18 5.88 16.51
N LYS A 95 43.05 6.47 16.93
CA LYS A 95 42.01 6.96 16.01
C LYS A 95 42.40 8.36 15.49
N ASP A 96 42.29 8.57 14.17
CA ASP A 96 42.69 9.83 13.50
C ASP A 96 41.61 10.90 13.66
N TYR A 97 41.91 11.99 14.39
CA TYR A 97 40.95 13.00 14.84
C TYR A 97 40.68 14.12 13.81
N LYS A 98 41.28 14.08 12.63
CA LYS A 98 41.16 15.18 11.64
C LYS A 98 39.74 15.42 11.08
N GLY A 99 38.75 14.58 11.39
CA GLY A 99 37.39 14.68 10.85
C GLY A 99 36.29 15.14 11.81
N ASP A 100 36.53 15.25 13.12
CA ASP A 100 35.41 15.20 14.09
C ASP A 100 34.91 16.55 14.63
N VAL A 101 35.38 17.67 14.08
CA VAL A 101 34.79 19.02 14.35
C VAL A 101 34.02 19.58 13.15
N ALA A 102 34.00 18.88 12.02
CA ALA A 102 33.24 19.27 10.85
C ALA A 102 32.06 18.32 10.64
N LEU A 103 30.87 18.79 11.01
CA LEU A 103 29.62 18.38 10.39
C LEU A 103 29.57 18.93 8.94
N VAL A 104 30.60 18.62 8.16
CA VAL A 104 30.76 18.88 6.74
C VAL A 104 31.58 17.70 6.22
N CYS A 105 30.89 16.76 5.59
CA CYS A 105 31.51 15.73 4.76
C CYS A 105 32.44 16.42 3.76
N ASP A 106 33.75 16.32 3.97
CA ASP A 106 34.73 16.63 2.96
C ASP A 106 34.57 15.56 1.88
N LYS A 107 33.90 15.93 0.78
CA LYS A 107 33.57 15.06 -0.36
C LYS A 107 34.81 14.54 -1.12
N THR A 108 35.95 14.40 -0.45
CA THR A 108 37.18 13.86 -1.02
C THR A 108 37.01 12.35 -1.19
N GLN A 109 36.99 11.90 -2.45
CA GLN A 109 36.79 10.50 -2.77
C GLN A 109 38.07 9.70 -2.50
N PRO A 110 37.99 8.51 -1.88
CA PRO A 110 39.17 7.70 -1.61
C PRO A 110 39.84 7.22 -2.91
N ILE A 111 41.16 7.38 -2.97
CA ILE A 111 42.00 6.92 -4.09
C ILE A 111 42.27 5.41 -3.92
N CYS A 112 41.92 4.58 -4.91
CA CYS A 112 42.11 3.14 -4.77
C CYS A 112 43.59 2.71 -4.85
N GLN A 113 43.97 1.65 -4.12
CA GLN A 113 45.36 1.15 -4.10
C GLN A 113 45.92 0.79 -5.48
N ARG A 114 45.07 0.40 -6.45
CA ARG A 114 45.51 0.12 -7.83
C ARG A 114 45.99 1.38 -8.55
N CYS A 115 45.30 2.50 -8.38
CA CYS A 115 45.71 3.79 -8.97
C CYS A 115 46.99 4.32 -8.31
N ILE A 116 47.14 4.13 -6.99
CA ILE A 116 48.36 4.47 -6.25
C ILE A 116 49.56 3.68 -6.78
N LYS A 117 49.43 2.34 -6.88
CA LYS A 117 50.52 1.48 -7.35
C LYS A 117 50.89 1.71 -8.82
N SER A 118 49.94 2.14 -9.65
CA SER A 118 50.17 2.41 -11.08
C SER A 118 50.49 3.87 -11.42
N ARG A 119 50.53 4.77 -10.43
CA ARG A 119 50.74 6.23 -10.58
C ARG A 119 49.82 6.88 -11.62
N ARG A 120 48.53 6.51 -11.63
CA ARG A 120 47.51 7.09 -12.53
C ARG A 120 46.47 7.87 -11.74
N THR A 121 45.90 8.91 -12.36
CA THR A 121 44.81 9.72 -11.80
C THR A 121 43.58 8.84 -11.54
N CYS A 122 43.04 8.89 -10.31
CA CYS A 122 41.90 8.09 -9.90
C CYS A 122 40.62 8.93 -10.02
N TYR A 123 39.66 8.47 -10.82
CA TYR A 123 38.39 9.17 -11.03
C TYR A 123 37.29 8.79 -10.01
N GLY A 124 37.67 8.10 -8.94
CA GLY A 124 36.75 7.64 -7.89
C GLY A 124 35.75 6.55 -8.32
N MET A 125 34.96 6.07 -7.35
CA MET A 125 33.89 5.08 -7.57
C MET A 125 32.57 5.81 -7.84
N ARG A 126 31.77 5.34 -8.81
CA ARG A 126 30.41 5.86 -9.03
C ARG A 126 29.50 5.46 -7.86
N ASP A 127 28.72 6.43 -7.40
CA ASP A 127 27.91 6.35 -6.18
C ASP A 127 26.97 5.14 -6.11
N GLN A 128 26.77 4.71 -4.85
CA GLN A 128 25.88 3.66 -4.34
C GLN A 128 26.43 2.24 -4.33
N GLN A 129 27.25 1.97 -3.31
CA GLN A 129 27.16 0.70 -2.59
C GLN A 129 27.53 0.88 -1.12
N VAL A 130 26.65 0.38 -0.27
CA VAL A 130 26.75 0.31 1.19
C VAL A 130 28.10 -0.31 1.57
N TRP A 131 28.81 0.34 2.49
CA TRP A 131 30.06 -0.15 3.05
C TRP A 131 29.83 -1.47 3.80
N HIS A 132 29.98 -2.59 3.10
CA HIS A 132 30.20 -3.87 3.76
C HIS A 132 31.68 -3.92 4.14
N THR A 133 31.97 -4.13 5.42
CA THR A 133 33.31 -4.30 5.98
C THR A 133 33.99 -5.54 5.36
N GLU A 134 34.60 -5.36 4.20
CA GLU A 134 35.24 -6.41 3.38
C GLU A 134 36.67 -6.75 3.85
N ASN A 135 37.22 -5.96 4.78
CA ASN A 135 38.62 -6.05 5.22
C ASN A 135 39.00 -7.43 5.80
N ALA A 136 38.09 -8.10 6.52
CA ALA A 136 38.35 -9.42 7.11
C ALA A 136 38.47 -10.57 6.08
N TYR A 137 37.94 -10.39 4.87
CA TYR A 137 38.09 -11.35 3.77
C TYR A 137 39.36 -11.11 2.96
N ALA A 138 39.78 -9.85 2.86
CA ALA A 138 41.02 -9.46 2.20
C ALA A 138 42.27 -9.79 3.04
N SER A 139 42.16 -9.72 4.38
CA SER A 139 43.21 -10.13 5.34
C SER A 139 43.41 -11.64 5.45
N ARG A 140 42.55 -12.45 4.83
CA ARG A 140 42.47 -13.93 4.96
C ARG A 140 42.14 -14.44 6.37
N GLU A 141 41.76 -13.56 7.30
CA GLU A 141 41.28 -13.96 8.62
C GLU A 141 39.92 -14.70 8.52
N LYS A 142 39.11 -14.41 7.50
CA LYS A 142 37.89 -15.14 7.17
C LYS A 142 37.86 -15.62 5.71
N LYS A 143 37.42 -16.86 5.48
CA LYS A 143 37.13 -17.39 4.14
C LYS A 143 35.87 -16.72 3.57
N ARG A 144 35.91 -16.31 2.30
CA ARG A 144 34.76 -15.70 1.61
C ARG A 144 33.58 -16.68 1.55
N PRO A 145 32.36 -16.28 1.97
CA PRO A 145 31.17 -17.07 1.69
C PRO A 145 30.97 -17.10 0.17
N ARG A 146 30.82 -18.30 -0.39
CA ARG A 146 30.43 -18.45 -1.80
C ARG A 146 29.02 -17.88 -1.94
N GLY A 147 28.84 -16.98 -2.92
CA GLY A 147 27.56 -16.29 -3.16
C GLY A 147 26.38 -17.24 -3.34
N PRO A 148 25.14 -16.74 -3.20
CA PRO A 148 23.96 -17.59 -3.17
C PRO A 148 23.79 -18.24 -4.54
N ARG A 149 24.00 -19.56 -4.61
CA ARG A 149 23.20 -20.37 -5.52
C ARG A 149 21.76 -20.20 -5.04
N SER A 150 20.82 -20.01 -5.97
CA SER A 150 19.39 -20.15 -5.70
C SER A 150 19.19 -21.46 -4.93
N MET A 151 18.99 -21.35 -3.62
CA MET A 151 18.86 -22.49 -2.72
C MET A 151 17.59 -22.30 -1.92
N LYS A 152 16.64 -23.19 -2.22
CA LYS A 152 15.73 -23.79 -1.24
C LYS A 152 16.39 -23.78 0.15
N MET A 153 15.69 -23.19 1.11
CA MET A 153 16.12 -23.01 2.48
C MET A 153 16.61 -24.33 3.10
N ASN A 154 17.94 -24.47 3.27
CA ASN A 154 18.51 -25.57 4.04
C ASN A 154 18.44 -25.22 5.54
N ARG A 155 17.69 -26.06 6.27
CA ARG A 155 17.56 -26.10 7.72
C ARG A 155 18.90 -26.43 8.38
N THR A 156 19.67 -25.44 8.85
CA THR A 156 20.64 -25.59 9.97
C THR A 156 21.34 -24.25 10.24
N VAL A 157 20.64 -23.31 10.87
CA VAL A 157 21.27 -22.27 11.71
C VAL A 157 20.39 -22.12 12.95
N SER A 158 20.94 -22.48 14.11
CA SER A 158 20.29 -22.37 15.42
C SER A 158 20.33 -20.92 15.90
N TYR A 159 19.53 -20.05 15.27
CA TYR A 159 18.90 -18.93 15.99
C TYR A 159 17.68 -19.54 16.69
N LYS A 160 17.29 -19.13 17.91
CA LYS A 160 15.94 -19.49 18.40
C LYS A 160 14.97 -19.00 17.31
N PRO A 161 14.35 -19.88 16.51
CA PRO A 161 13.60 -19.40 15.37
C PRO A 161 12.45 -18.62 15.97
N ALA A 162 12.31 -17.33 15.65
CA ALA A 162 11.03 -16.70 15.88
C ALA A 162 9.98 -17.61 15.23
N ASP A 163 8.86 -17.83 15.92
CA ASP A 163 7.78 -18.66 15.39
C ASP A 163 7.47 -18.22 13.95
N ILE A 164 7.18 -19.18 13.07
CA ILE A 164 6.87 -18.92 11.65
C ILE A 164 5.77 -17.86 11.50
N LYS A 165 4.85 -17.84 12.47
CA LYS A 165 3.83 -16.80 12.66
C LYS A 165 4.45 -15.40 12.72
N THR A 166 5.46 -15.19 13.55
CA THR A 166 6.14 -13.90 13.72
C THR A 166 6.79 -13.43 12.43
N TYR A 167 7.47 -14.33 11.71
CA TYR A 167 8.07 -13.98 10.41
C TYR A 167 7.01 -13.62 9.36
N ALA A 168 5.92 -14.39 9.30
CA ALA A 168 4.84 -14.14 8.36
C ALA A 168 4.13 -12.81 8.65
N ILE A 169 3.87 -12.49 9.92
CA ILE A 169 3.30 -11.20 10.34
C ILE A 169 4.24 -10.06 9.98
N ALA A 170 5.54 -10.17 10.28
CA ALA A 170 6.54 -9.16 9.92
C ALA A 170 6.60 -8.94 8.40
N TYR A 171 6.57 -10.03 7.62
CA TYR A 171 6.51 -9.97 6.16
C TYR A 171 5.24 -9.27 5.67
N TYR A 172 4.08 -9.61 6.25
CA TYR A 172 2.80 -9.00 5.91
C TYR A 172 2.79 -7.49 6.20
N MET A 173 3.23 -7.10 7.41
CA MET A 173 3.39 -5.71 7.84
C MET A 173 4.27 -4.92 6.87
N HIS A 174 5.41 -5.48 6.48
CA HIS A 174 6.37 -4.81 5.61
C HIS A 174 5.86 -4.65 4.18
N ASN A 175 5.23 -5.68 3.61
CA ASN A 175 4.93 -5.74 2.17
C ASN A 175 3.50 -5.35 1.79
N TYR A 176 2.55 -5.49 2.72
CA TYR A 176 1.13 -5.26 2.47
C TYR A 176 0.61 -4.03 3.22
N LEU A 177 1.20 -3.72 4.38
CA LEU A 177 0.67 -2.70 5.30
C LEU A 177 1.43 -1.37 5.27
N GLN A 178 2.64 -1.30 4.71
CA GLN A 178 3.33 -0.03 4.45
C GLN A 178 2.59 0.75 3.34
N ALA A 179 1.60 1.56 3.71
CA ALA A 179 0.89 2.43 2.80
C ALA A 179 1.85 3.52 2.24
N PRO A 180 1.81 3.81 0.93
CA PRO A 180 2.42 5.03 0.41
C PRO A 180 1.86 6.25 1.15
N HIS A 181 2.66 7.30 1.33
CA HIS A 181 2.16 8.55 1.89
C HIS A 181 1.07 9.15 0.98
N ASN A 182 0.04 9.77 1.58
CA ASN A 182 -1.03 10.50 0.90
C ASN A 182 -1.86 9.66 -0.09
N VAL A 183 -2.23 8.43 0.29
CA VAL A 183 -3.21 7.64 -0.46
C VAL A 183 -4.61 8.24 -0.22
N PRO A 184 -5.35 8.67 -1.26
CA PRO A 184 -6.74 9.11 -1.08
C PRO A 184 -7.61 7.98 -0.52
N ASP A 185 -8.49 8.27 0.43
CA ASP A 185 -9.38 7.26 1.04
C ASP A 185 -10.25 6.58 -0.01
N ILE A 186 -10.61 7.28 -1.09
CA ILE A 186 -11.36 6.73 -2.23
C ILE A 186 -10.73 5.42 -2.74
N VAL A 187 -9.40 5.32 -2.79
CA VAL A 187 -8.68 4.16 -3.33
C VAL A 187 -8.30 3.11 -2.27
N LYS A 188 -8.57 3.37 -0.98
CA LYS A 188 -8.27 2.43 0.09
C LYS A 188 -9.30 1.29 0.10
N ASP A 189 -8.81 0.06 0.10
CA ASP A 189 -9.62 -1.12 0.44
C ASP A 189 -9.83 -1.23 1.95
N VAL A 190 -10.74 -2.09 2.40
CA VAL A 190 -11.06 -2.24 3.85
C VAL A 190 -9.82 -2.58 4.67
N THR A 191 -9.06 -3.54 4.18
CA THR A 191 -7.82 -3.97 4.83
C THR A 191 -6.78 -2.88 4.93
N ARG A 192 -6.78 -1.84 4.08
CA ARG A 192 -5.88 -0.68 4.14
C ARG A 192 -6.45 0.48 4.93
N GLY A 193 -7.73 0.77 4.72
CA GLY A 193 -8.44 1.87 5.34
C GLY A 193 -8.47 1.76 6.85
N CYS A 194 -8.54 0.54 7.37
CA CYS A 194 -8.61 0.29 8.81
C CYS A 194 -7.25 0.11 9.50
N LEU A 195 -6.12 0.07 8.76
CA LEU A 195 -4.79 -0.18 9.35
C LEU A 195 -4.29 0.90 10.29
N PRO A 196 -4.47 2.21 10.01
CA PRO A 196 -4.11 3.25 10.96
C PRO A 196 -4.85 3.13 12.29
N VAL A 197 -5.93 2.35 12.32
CA VAL A 197 -6.87 2.20 13.43
C VAL A 197 -6.76 0.81 14.08
N LEU A 198 -5.89 -0.06 13.57
CA LEU A 198 -5.56 -1.31 14.27
C LEU A 198 -4.94 -0.96 15.64
N PRO A 199 -5.44 -1.56 16.74
CA PRO A 199 -4.87 -1.30 18.05
C PRO A 199 -3.40 -1.72 18.10
N SER A 200 -2.61 -0.96 18.86
CA SER A 200 -1.23 -1.36 19.19
C SER A 200 -1.24 -2.74 19.86
N MET A 201 -0.26 -3.57 19.52
CA MET A 201 -0.12 -4.91 20.10
C MET A 201 -0.07 -4.84 21.64
N PRO A 202 -0.66 -5.83 22.36
CA PRO A 202 -1.23 -7.08 21.84
C PRO A 202 -2.67 -6.94 21.33
N TRP A 203 -2.98 -7.58 20.19
CA TRP A 203 -4.35 -7.66 19.66
C TRP A 203 -5.23 -8.62 20.46
N CYS A 204 -6.55 -8.40 20.39
CA CYS A 204 -7.52 -9.36 20.90
C CYS A 204 -7.47 -10.68 20.10
N SER A 205 -7.94 -11.77 20.72
CA SER A 205 -7.74 -13.12 20.18
C SER A 205 -8.30 -13.32 18.76
N ILE A 206 -9.46 -12.75 18.43
CA ILE A 206 -10.07 -12.92 17.10
C ILE A 206 -9.23 -12.23 16.02
N LEU A 207 -8.73 -11.03 16.31
CA LEU A 207 -7.94 -10.23 15.38
C LEU A 207 -6.54 -10.81 15.20
N ASP A 208 -5.89 -11.27 16.28
CA ASP A 208 -4.60 -11.96 16.20
C ASP A 208 -4.69 -13.21 15.31
N LEU A 209 -5.70 -14.05 15.51
CA LEU A 209 -5.88 -15.25 14.69
C LEU A 209 -6.16 -14.89 13.22
N ALA A 210 -6.98 -13.88 12.95
CA ALA A 210 -7.35 -13.45 11.60
C ALA A 210 -6.18 -12.86 10.80
N VAL A 211 -5.42 -11.95 11.40
CA VAL A 211 -4.23 -11.39 10.75
C VAL A 211 -3.18 -12.47 10.55
N SER A 212 -3.00 -13.36 11.54
CA SER A 212 -2.00 -14.42 11.47
C SER A 212 -2.30 -15.47 10.40
N SER A 213 -3.56 -15.91 10.28
CA SER A 213 -3.95 -16.87 9.25
C SER A 213 -3.71 -16.31 7.86
N LEU A 214 -4.10 -15.05 7.60
CA LEU A 214 -3.86 -14.41 6.31
C LEU A 214 -2.36 -14.22 6.06
N ALA A 215 -1.61 -13.68 7.03
CA ALA A 215 -0.19 -13.42 6.89
C ALA A 215 0.59 -14.71 6.58
N LEU A 216 0.29 -15.81 7.26
CA LEU A 216 0.88 -17.12 7.01
C LEU A 216 0.53 -17.68 5.63
N ALA A 217 -0.73 -17.53 5.19
CA ALA A 217 -1.16 -17.98 3.87
C ALA A 217 -0.44 -17.21 2.75
N LEU A 218 -0.41 -15.88 2.85
CA LEU A 218 0.30 -15.01 1.90
C LEU A 218 1.79 -15.30 1.90
N PHE A 219 2.41 -15.41 3.08
CA PHE A 219 3.84 -15.77 3.19
C PHE A 219 4.12 -17.12 2.54
N SER A 220 3.29 -18.14 2.81
CA SER A 220 3.43 -19.44 2.19
C SER A 220 3.40 -19.37 0.66
N ARG A 221 2.48 -18.59 0.10
CA ARG A 221 2.28 -18.48 -1.34
C ARG A 221 3.37 -17.66 -2.01
N THR A 222 3.65 -16.46 -1.52
CA THR A 222 4.59 -15.54 -2.18
C THR A 222 6.05 -15.92 -1.94
N GLN A 223 6.37 -16.55 -0.80
CA GLN A 223 7.73 -17.00 -0.48
C GLN A 223 7.97 -18.47 -0.80
N ASN A 224 6.99 -19.17 -1.41
CA ASN A 224 7.06 -20.60 -1.73
C ASN A 224 7.48 -21.44 -0.50
N TYR A 225 6.80 -21.23 0.63
CA TYR A 225 7.10 -21.89 1.90
C TYR A 225 5.89 -22.73 2.40
N PRO A 226 5.64 -23.93 1.83
CA PRO A 226 4.41 -24.70 2.06
C PRO A 226 4.09 -25.02 3.52
N HIS A 227 5.10 -25.11 4.39
CA HIS A 227 4.88 -25.37 5.81
C HIS A 227 4.09 -24.26 6.50
N ALA A 228 4.17 -23.00 6.02
CA ALA A 228 3.34 -21.91 6.52
C ALA A 228 1.85 -22.15 6.22
N THR A 229 1.49 -22.83 5.12
CA THR A 229 0.09 -23.15 4.80
C THR A 229 -0.54 -24.05 5.88
N VAL A 230 0.19 -25.03 6.40
CA VAL A 230 -0.33 -25.94 7.44
C VAL A 230 -0.64 -25.15 8.71
N VAL A 231 0.27 -24.27 9.13
CA VAL A 231 0.06 -23.41 10.30
C VAL A 231 -1.05 -22.40 10.04
N ALA A 232 -1.15 -21.85 8.83
CA ALA A 232 -2.23 -20.94 8.43
C ALA A 232 -3.60 -21.61 8.56
N SER A 233 -3.73 -22.85 8.06
CA SER A 233 -4.96 -23.64 8.14
C SER A 233 -5.36 -23.97 9.57
N ALA A 234 -4.41 -24.42 10.41
CA ALA A 234 -4.68 -24.66 11.82
C ALA A 234 -5.10 -23.37 12.57
N THR A 235 -4.45 -22.24 12.25
CA THR A 235 -4.78 -20.93 12.82
C THR A 235 -6.17 -20.48 12.36
N TYR A 236 -6.51 -20.66 11.09
CA TYR A 236 -7.82 -20.35 10.53
C TYR A 236 -8.93 -21.21 11.12
N HIS A 237 -8.68 -22.51 11.34
CA HIS A 237 -9.63 -23.39 12.03
C HIS A 237 -9.96 -22.88 13.44
N ARG A 238 -8.93 -22.45 14.20
CA ARG A 238 -9.14 -21.85 15.52
C ARG A 238 -9.87 -20.51 15.43
N LEU A 239 -9.58 -19.71 14.41
CA LEU A 239 -10.30 -18.46 14.15
C LEU A 239 -11.79 -18.71 13.96
N LEU A 240 -12.19 -19.73 13.18
CA LEU A 240 -13.60 -20.07 12.97
C LEU A 240 -14.33 -20.38 14.29
N GLN A 241 -13.69 -21.15 15.18
CA GLN A 241 -14.26 -21.48 16.50
C GLN A 241 -14.46 -20.22 17.38
N VAL A 242 -13.45 -19.34 17.40
CA VAL A 242 -13.52 -18.08 18.16
C VAL A 242 -14.56 -17.14 17.55
N ALA A 243 -14.53 -16.95 16.22
CA ALA A 243 -15.44 -16.08 15.50
C ALA A 243 -16.91 -16.51 15.69
N GLN A 244 -17.20 -17.81 15.63
CA GLN A 244 -18.53 -18.34 15.91
C GLN A 244 -19.06 -17.88 17.27
N THR A 245 -18.22 -17.98 18.32
CA THR A 245 -18.61 -17.58 19.67
C THR A 245 -18.79 -16.07 19.79
N VAL A 246 -17.85 -15.28 19.26
CA VAL A 246 -17.85 -13.82 19.41
C VAL A 246 -18.97 -13.17 18.59
N ILE A 247 -19.23 -13.64 17.37
CA ILE A 247 -20.27 -13.08 16.48
C ILE A 247 -21.68 -13.33 17.05
N HIS A 248 -21.90 -14.41 17.82
CA HIS A 248 -23.17 -14.62 18.50
C HIS A 248 -23.47 -13.57 19.58
N TYR A 249 -22.44 -12.94 20.15
CA TYR A 249 -22.57 -11.96 21.23
C TYR A 249 -21.85 -10.65 20.87
N LEU A 250 -22.38 -9.95 19.87
CA LEU A 250 -21.87 -8.65 19.46
C LEU A 250 -22.12 -7.60 20.55
N THR A 251 -21.06 -6.87 20.87
CA THR A 251 -21.03 -5.76 21.82
C THR A 251 -20.42 -4.54 21.14
N PRO A 252 -20.65 -3.32 21.67
CA PRO A 252 -20.04 -2.12 21.13
C PRO A 252 -18.49 -2.18 21.01
N ASP A 253 -17.83 -2.99 21.86
CA ASP A 253 -16.36 -3.06 21.92
C ASP A 253 -15.76 -4.15 21.01
N ASN A 254 -16.57 -5.10 20.52
CA ASN A 254 -16.08 -6.20 19.69
C ASN A 254 -16.50 -6.12 18.21
N ILE A 255 -17.37 -5.17 17.84
CA ILE A 255 -17.83 -5.00 16.46
C ILE A 255 -16.67 -4.77 15.49
N ASP A 256 -15.80 -3.81 15.78
CA ASP A 256 -14.68 -3.47 14.92
C ASP A 256 -13.72 -4.66 14.72
N PRO A 257 -13.26 -5.34 15.80
CA PRO A 257 -12.50 -6.59 15.66
C PRO A 257 -13.22 -7.67 14.86
N CYS A 258 -14.54 -7.84 15.01
CA CYS A 258 -15.31 -8.83 14.25
C CYS A 258 -15.38 -8.49 12.76
N LEU A 259 -15.67 -7.24 12.43
CA LEU A 259 -15.71 -6.77 11.05
C LEU A 259 -14.36 -6.97 10.36
N LEU A 260 -13.27 -6.56 11.02
CA LEU A 260 -11.92 -6.80 10.50
C LEU A 260 -11.63 -8.28 10.32
N ALA A 261 -11.94 -9.11 11.32
CA ALA A 261 -11.71 -10.54 11.25
C ALA A 261 -12.45 -11.17 10.06
N VAL A 262 -13.72 -10.83 9.84
CA VAL A 262 -14.51 -11.34 8.70
C VAL A 262 -13.88 -10.96 7.36
N PHE A 263 -13.40 -9.72 7.19
CA PHE A 263 -12.67 -9.36 5.95
C PHE A 263 -11.35 -10.13 5.81
N PHE A 264 -10.58 -10.28 6.89
CA PHE A 264 -9.34 -11.08 6.87
C PHE A 264 -9.62 -12.56 6.56
N MET A 265 -10.74 -13.11 7.02
CA MET A 265 -11.18 -14.47 6.71
C MET A 265 -11.48 -14.63 5.21
N GLY A 266 -12.25 -13.71 4.61
CA GLY A 266 -12.49 -13.72 3.17
C GLY A 266 -11.20 -13.60 2.35
N ARG A 267 -10.27 -12.73 2.76
CA ARG A 267 -8.95 -12.60 2.12
C ARG A 267 -8.08 -13.84 2.27
N TYR A 268 -8.17 -14.53 3.42
CA TYR A 268 -7.48 -15.79 3.62
C TYR A 268 -7.98 -16.83 2.61
N GLU A 269 -9.30 -16.97 2.46
CA GLU A 269 -9.91 -17.91 1.50
C GLU A 269 -9.54 -17.57 0.05
N ASP A 270 -9.58 -16.30 -0.34
CA ASP A 270 -9.09 -15.83 -1.64
C ASP A 270 -7.61 -16.19 -1.87
N SER A 271 -6.79 -16.19 -0.81
CA SER A 271 -5.35 -16.49 -0.89
C SER A 271 -5.05 -17.98 -1.04
N ILE A 272 -5.83 -18.86 -0.39
CA ILE A 272 -5.64 -20.31 -0.47
C ILE A 272 -6.32 -20.93 -1.69
N TYR A 273 -7.20 -20.19 -2.36
CA TYR A 273 -7.88 -20.63 -3.58
C TYR A 273 -6.90 -21.13 -4.65
N ARG A 274 -7.25 -22.24 -5.30
CA ARG A 274 -6.49 -22.85 -6.41
C ARG A 274 -7.41 -23.13 -7.61
N PRO A 275 -7.05 -22.62 -8.81
CA PRO A 275 -7.85 -22.81 -10.03
C PRO A 275 -8.06 -24.27 -10.47
N GLU A 276 -7.28 -25.23 -9.95
CA GLU A 276 -7.30 -26.64 -10.37
C GLU A 276 -8.52 -27.44 -9.85
N THR A 277 -9.37 -26.83 -9.02
CA THR A 277 -10.60 -27.48 -8.55
C THR A 277 -11.67 -27.42 -9.65
N LYS A 278 -12.00 -28.59 -10.23
CA LYS A 278 -12.97 -28.76 -11.35
C LYS A 278 -14.43 -28.36 -11.02
N THR A 279 -14.69 -27.82 -9.83
CA THR A 279 -16.02 -27.36 -9.43
C THR A 279 -16.26 -25.97 -10.02
N PRO A 280 -17.29 -25.77 -10.85
CA PRO A 280 -17.70 -24.44 -11.27
C PRO A 280 -17.98 -23.60 -10.01
N LEU A 281 -17.34 -22.45 -9.90
CA LEU A 281 -17.68 -21.48 -8.86
C LEU A 281 -19.16 -21.08 -9.02
N VAL A 282 -20.02 -21.47 -8.07
CA VAL A 282 -21.38 -20.91 -7.92
C VAL A 282 -21.29 -19.41 -7.57
N HIS A 283 -20.17 -18.99 -6.97
CA HIS A 283 -19.84 -17.60 -6.65
C HIS A 283 -18.41 -17.31 -7.07
N ALA A 284 -18.17 -16.27 -7.87
CA ALA A 284 -16.85 -16.00 -8.47
C ALA A 284 -15.70 -15.71 -7.47
N SER A 285 -15.99 -15.54 -6.17
CA SER A 285 -14.98 -15.43 -5.11
C SER A 285 -15.50 -15.97 -3.77
N PRO A 286 -14.69 -16.75 -3.02
CA PRO A 286 -15.02 -17.18 -1.66
C PRO A 286 -15.31 -16.01 -0.70
N SER A 287 -14.68 -14.85 -0.90
CA SER A 287 -14.86 -13.67 -0.04
C SER A 287 -16.30 -13.13 0.01
N PHE A 288 -17.15 -13.47 -0.96
CA PHE A 288 -18.50 -12.89 -1.04
C PHE A 288 -19.41 -13.27 0.14
N SER A 289 -19.32 -14.48 0.66
CA SER A 289 -20.09 -14.90 1.85
C SER A 289 -19.65 -14.15 3.10
N HIS A 290 -18.36 -13.83 3.23
CA HIS A 290 -17.84 -12.99 4.31
C HIS A 290 -18.35 -11.55 4.20
N HIS A 291 -18.49 -11.01 3.00
CA HIS A 291 -19.11 -9.69 2.82
C HIS A 291 -20.58 -9.67 3.24
N ASP A 292 -21.34 -10.75 3.00
CA ASP A 292 -22.71 -10.89 3.49
C ASP A 292 -22.75 -10.96 5.04
N GLY A 293 -21.82 -11.70 5.64
CA GLY A 293 -21.63 -11.72 7.09
C GLY A 293 -21.28 -10.34 7.67
N ALA A 294 -20.39 -9.60 7.00
CA ALA A 294 -20.01 -8.24 7.39
C ALA A 294 -21.21 -7.28 7.30
N LEU A 295 -22.04 -7.39 6.26
CA LEU A 295 -23.29 -6.62 6.13
C LEU A 295 -24.26 -6.91 7.28
N ALA A 296 -24.37 -8.19 7.70
CA ALA A 296 -25.20 -8.57 8.83
C ALA A 296 -24.69 -7.98 10.16
N ILE A 297 -23.37 -8.02 10.41
CA ILE A 297 -22.75 -7.40 11.59
C ILE A 297 -22.97 -5.88 11.56
N LEU A 298 -22.77 -5.25 10.40
CA LEU A 298 -22.99 -3.82 10.21
C LEU A 298 -24.45 -3.42 10.47
N LYS A 299 -25.41 -4.28 10.11
CA LYS A 299 -26.83 -4.10 10.44
C LYS A 299 -27.08 -4.14 11.95
N VAL A 300 -26.45 -5.06 12.68
CA VAL A 300 -26.54 -5.07 14.15
C VAL A 300 -25.99 -3.78 14.75
N TRP A 301 -24.86 -3.28 14.26
CA TRP A 301 -24.31 -1.99 14.67
C TRP A 301 -25.30 -0.84 14.40
N ASN A 302 -25.82 -0.77 13.17
CA ASN A 302 -26.78 0.25 12.76
C ASN A 302 -28.01 0.27 13.68
N ASP A 303 -28.56 -0.90 14.00
CA ASP A 303 -29.83 -0.99 14.72
C ASP A 303 -29.68 -0.82 16.24
N ARG A 304 -28.55 -1.24 16.81
CA ARG A 304 -28.38 -1.31 18.28
C ARG A 304 -27.42 -0.29 18.86
N PHE A 305 -26.43 0.18 18.12
CA PHE A 305 -25.28 0.90 18.69
C PHE A 305 -25.00 2.25 18.03
N SER A 306 -25.48 2.49 16.81
CA SER A 306 -25.24 3.74 16.06
C SER A 306 -25.73 5.01 16.76
N ARG A 307 -26.72 4.90 17.66
CA ARG A 307 -27.25 6.04 18.42
C ARG A 307 -26.28 6.56 19.46
N ASP A 308 -25.55 5.64 20.10
CA ASP A 308 -24.66 5.95 21.23
C ASP A 308 -23.19 6.04 20.80
N ARG A 309 -22.84 5.45 19.65
CA ARG A 309 -21.47 5.44 19.13
C ARG A 309 -21.46 5.80 17.63
N PRO A 310 -20.74 6.88 17.24
CA PRO A 310 -20.58 7.22 15.84
C PRO A 310 -19.82 6.13 15.08
N ALA A 311 -19.95 6.13 13.76
CA ALA A 311 -19.22 5.22 12.89
C ALA A 311 -17.71 5.38 13.07
N THR A 312 -17.03 4.26 13.29
CA THR A 312 -15.57 4.19 13.27
C THR A 312 -15.06 4.07 11.83
N ASP A 313 -13.76 4.24 11.62
CA ASP A 313 -13.16 3.97 10.30
C ASP A 313 -13.35 2.51 9.86
N VAL A 314 -13.44 1.56 10.80
CA VAL A 314 -13.74 0.16 10.48
C VAL A 314 -15.15 0.01 9.91
N ILE A 315 -16.12 0.66 10.54
CA ILE A 315 -17.51 0.70 10.07
C ILE A 315 -17.60 1.36 8.69
N LYS A 316 -16.98 2.54 8.52
CA LYS A 316 -16.90 3.27 7.24
C LYS A 316 -16.34 2.38 6.13
N HIS A 317 -15.15 1.81 6.34
CA HIS A 317 -14.51 1.01 5.31
C HIS A 317 -15.22 -0.34 5.08
N THR A 318 -15.80 -0.95 6.11
CA THR A 318 -16.66 -2.14 5.98
C THR A 318 -17.80 -1.87 5.00
N ARG A 319 -18.54 -0.78 5.21
CA ARG A 319 -19.62 -0.36 4.31
C ARG A 319 -19.12 -0.26 2.88
N ARG A 320 -18.02 0.47 2.64
CA ARG A 320 -17.44 0.65 1.31
C ARG A 320 -16.98 -0.66 0.67
N GLY A 321 -16.50 -1.62 1.48
CA GLY A 321 -16.20 -2.99 1.05
C GLY A 321 -17.43 -3.74 0.57
N VAL A 322 -18.52 -3.68 1.34
CA VAL A 322 -19.81 -4.31 0.98
C VAL A 322 -20.42 -3.66 -0.27
N VAL A 323 -20.37 -2.32 -0.39
CA VAL A 323 -20.83 -1.59 -1.58
C VAL A 323 -20.10 -2.07 -2.84
N ARG A 324 -18.76 -2.17 -2.79
CA ARG A 324 -17.96 -2.72 -3.89
C ARG A 324 -18.28 -4.18 -4.19
N SER A 325 -18.52 -4.99 -3.16
CA SER A 325 -18.93 -6.38 -3.35
C SER A 325 -20.30 -6.49 -4.01
N ALA A 326 -21.24 -5.61 -3.65
CA ALA A 326 -22.58 -5.60 -4.22
C ALA A 326 -22.56 -5.26 -5.71
N LEU A 327 -21.75 -4.27 -6.08
CA LEU A 327 -21.51 -3.89 -7.47
C LEU A 327 -20.96 -5.05 -8.29
N LEU A 328 -19.97 -5.79 -7.78
CA LEU A 328 -19.38 -6.95 -8.46
C LEU A 328 -20.33 -8.15 -8.60
N ARG A 329 -21.39 -8.18 -7.79
CA ARG A 329 -22.37 -9.28 -7.75
C ARG A 329 -23.71 -8.90 -8.38
N ASN A 330 -23.86 -7.66 -8.88
CA ASN A 330 -25.12 -7.10 -9.36
C ASN A 330 -26.29 -7.29 -8.37
N ILE A 331 -26.03 -7.12 -7.06
CA ILE A 331 -27.06 -7.19 -6.00
C ILE A 331 -27.46 -5.80 -5.51
N ALA A 332 -28.72 -5.65 -5.11
CA ALA A 332 -29.22 -4.42 -4.49
C ALA A 332 -28.62 -4.20 -3.10
N LEU A 333 -28.38 -2.93 -2.78
CA LEU A 333 -27.98 -2.50 -1.45
C LEU A 333 -29.21 -2.07 -0.64
N PRO A 334 -29.35 -2.52 0.62
CA PRO A 334 -30.45 -2.09 1.49
C PRO A 334 -30.46 -0.58 1.74
N HIS A 335 -31.62 0.06 1.77
CA HIS A 335 -31.75 1.52 1.92
C HIS A 335 -30.97 2.12 3.10
N TRP A 336 -30.92 1.43 4.24
CA TRP A 336 -30.23 1.92 5.45
C TRP A 336 -28.71 2.11 5.26
N ILE A 337 -28.12 1.47 4.24
CA ILE A 337 -26.70 1.64 3.95
C ILE A 337 -26.44 2.83 3.02
N HIS A 338 -27.44 3.43 2.37
CA HIS A 338 -27.22 4.36 1.25
C HIS A 338 -26.53 5.66 1.67
N ASP A 339 -26.89 6.22 2.82
CA ASP A 339 -26.34 7.49 3.28
C ASP A 339 -24.93 7.32 3.86
N GLY A 340 -23.92 7.62 3.06
CA GLY A 340 -22.53 7.59 3.49
C GLY A 340 -22.17 8.56 4.62
N ALA A 341 -22.88 9.68 4.73
CA ALA A 341 -22.59 10.69 5.76
C ALA A 341 -22.86 10.13 7.15
N PHE A 342 -23.89 9.29 7.29
CA PHE A 342 -24.17 8.54 8.51
C PHE A 342 -23.01 7.61 8.94
N PHE A 343 -22.19 7.16 8.00
CA PHE A 343 -21.01 6.33 8.26
C PHE A 343 -19.70 7.15 8.36
N GLY A 344 -19.78 8.48 8.39
CA GLY A 344 -18.63 9.38 8.54
C GLY A 344 -17.92 9.75 7.23
N GLU A 345 -18.46 9.37 6.07
CA GLU A 345 -17.94 9.78 4.76
C GLU A 345 -18.25 11.27 4.50
N HIS A 346 -17.30 12.00 3.92
CA HIS A 346 -17.46 13.42 3.63
C HIS A 346 -16.66 13.84 2.38
N GLY A 347 -17.01 15.00 1.81
CA GLY A 347 -16.37 15.53 0.61
C GLY A 347 -16.44 14.57 -0.58
N LEU A 348 -15.32 14.43 -1.29
CA LEU A 348 -15.22 13.60 -2.50
C LEU A 348 -15.54 12.13 -2.29
N GLU A 349 -15.26 11.58 -1.11
CA GLU A 349 -15.55 10.18 -0.80
C GLU A 349 -17.05 9.93 -0.80
N LEU A 350 -17.79 10.82 -0.13
CA LEU A 350 -19.24 10.74 -0.05
C LEU A 350 -19.90 10.89 -1.42
N GLU A 351 -19.42 11.84 -2.23
CA GLU A 351 -19.91 12.04 -3.60
C GLU A 351 -19.66 10.80 -4.48
N TYR A 352 -18.45 10.27 -4.46
CA TYR A 352 -18.09 9.10 -5.25
C TYR A 352 -18.83 7.84 -4.78
N ASP A 353 -18.95 7.62 -3.47
CA ASP A 353 -19.65 6.46 -2.94
C ASP A 353 -21.16 6.49 -3.27
N ARG A 354 -21.78 7.68 -3.36
CA ARG A 354 -23.16 7.83 -3.88
C ARG A 354 -23.27 7.34 -5.32
N VAL A 355 -22.33 7.73 -6.20
CA VAL A 355 -22.29 7.27 -7.59
C VAL A 355 -22.18 5.73 -7.65
N ILE A 356 -21.31 5.13 -6.85
CA ILE A 356 -21.13 3.67 -6.84
C ILE A 356 -22.39 2.94 -6.35
N ILE A 357 -23.09 3.46 -5.34
CA ILE A 357 -24.33 2.87 -4.82
C ILE A 357 -25.46 2.96 -5.84
N SER A 358 -25.63 4.14 -6.44
CA SER A 358 -26.59 4.35 -7.53
C SER A 358 -26.33 3.38 -8.67
N LEU A 359 -25.07 3.24 -9.09
CA LEU A 359 -24.66 2.29 -10.13
C LEU A 359 -25.01 0.85 -9.76
N ALA A 360 -24.70 0.41 -8.54
CA ALA A 360 -25.01 -0.95 -8.08
C ALA A 360 -26.51 -1.25 -8.13
N ASN A 361 -27.35 -0.32 -7.67
CA ASN A 361 -28.80 -0.46 -7.66
C ASN A 361 -29.43 -0.37 -9.06
N ILE A 362 -28.91 0.49 -9.93
CA ILE A 362 -29.32 0.57 -11.36
C ILE A 362 -29.01 -0.75 -12.05
N ARG A 363 -27.78 -1.26 -11.89
CA ARG A 363 -27.38 -2.54 -12.49
C ARG A 363 -28.20 -3.70 -11.97
N HIS A 364 -28.43 -3.79 -10.66
CA HIS A 364 -29.28 -4.83 -10.10
C HIS A 364 -30.68 -4.86 -10.77
N ARG A 365 -31.33 -3.70 -10.87
CA ARG A 365 -32.64 -3.58 -11.54
C ARG A 365 -32.58 -3.92 -13.02
N LEU A 366 -31.53 -3.49 -13.73
CA LEU A 366 -31.33 -3.79 -15.14
C LEU A 366 -31.17 -5.29 -15.40
N PHE A 367 -30.37 -5.98 -14.60
CA PHE A 367 -30.16 -7.43 -14.75
C PHE A 367 -31.42 -8.21 -14.41
N ALA A 368 -32.12 -7.87 -13.32
CA ALA A 368 -33.40 -8.49 -12.99
C ALA A 368 -34.42 -8.33 -14.14
N LEU A 369 -34.49 -7.13 -14.72
CA LEU A 369 -35.39 -6.87 -15.85
C LEU A 369 -34.96 -7.60 -17.13
N ALA A 370 -33.66 -7.70 -17.41
CA ALA A 370 -33.14 -8.45 -18.55
C ALA A 370 -33.46 -9.95 -18.43
N ASP A 371 -33.32 -10.52 -17.24
CA ASP A 371 -33.67 -11.91 -16.95
C ASP A 371 -35.18 -12.16 -17.12
N GLU A 372 -36.02 -11.23 -16.64
CA GLU A 372 -37.48 -11.28 -16.83
C GLU A 372 -37.88 -11.24 -18.31
N ILE A 373 -37.27 -10.36 -19.11
CA ILE A 373 -37.51 -10.25 -20.56
C ILE A 373 -37.08 -11.54 -21.26
N THR A 374 -35.89 -12.04 -20.94
CA THR A 374 -35.33 -13.26 -21.55
C THR A 374 -36.19 -14.48 -21.22
N ALA A 375 -36.64 -14.63 -19.98
CA ALA A 375 -37.50 -15.73 -19.55
C ALA A 375 -38.87 -15.75 -20.24
N ARG A 376 -39.40 -14.57 -20.60
CA ARG A 376 -40.70 -14.46 -21.28
C ARG A 376 -40.63 -14.68 -22.79
N GLY A 377 -39.45 -14.69 -23.40
CA GLY A 377 -39.24 -15.00 -24.83
C GLY A 377 -40.03 -14.13 -25.81
N THR A 378 -40.53 -12.98 -25.38
CA THR A 378 -41.46 -12.09 -26.11
C THR A 378 -40.96 -10.65 -26.06
N THR A 379 -41.48 -9.80 -26.95
CA THR A 379 -41.16 -8.37 -26.99
C THR A 379 -41.43 -7.71 -25.63
N PRO A 380 -40.58 -6.74 -25.19
CA PRO A 380 -40.77 -6.07 -23.91
C PRO A 380 -42.17 -5.46 -23.81
N GLN A 381 -42.89 -5.79 -22.74
CA GLN A 381 -44.21 -5.21 -22.47
C GLN A 381 -44.05 -3.71 -22.18
N HIS A 382 -45.15 -2.94 -22.35
CA HIS A 382 -45.14 -1.48 -22.08
C HIS A 382 -44.58 -1.12 -20.70
N GLU A 383 -44.87 -1.93 -19.68
CA GLU A 383 -44.32 -1.74 -18.32
C GLU A 383 -42.80 -1.94 -18.27
N SER A 384 -42.26 -2.97 -18.94
CA SER A 384 -40.82 -3.20 -19.05
C SER A 384 -40.13 -2.07 -19.81
N MET A 385 -40.78 -1.54 -20.85
CA MET A 385 -40.29 -0.38 -21.60
C MET A 385 -40.17 0.87 -20.72
N LEU A 386 -41.19 1.17 -19.90
CA LEU A 386 -41.14 2.30 -18.96
C LEU A 386 -40.02 2.13 -17.91
N LYS A 387 -39.83 0.92 -17.39
CA LYS A 387 -38.72 0.63 -16.46
C LYS A 387 -37.36 0.80 -17.13
N LEU A 388 -37.22 0.39 -18.39
CA LEU A 388 -35.99 0.59 -19.17
C LEU A 388 -35.71 2.08 -19.42
N GLU A 389 -36.74 2.86 -19.76
CA GLU A 389 -36.61 4.32 -19.95
C GLU A 389 -36.21 5.03 -18.64
N GLN A 390 -36.80 4.62 -17.52
CA GLN A 390 -36.39 5.12 -16.20
C GLN A 390 -34.92 4.79 -15.91
N ILE A 391 -34.50 3.54 -16.15
CA ILE A 391 -33.11 3.10 -15.97
C ILE A 391 -32.17 3.87 -16.91
N ASP A 392 -32.56 4.14 -18.15
CA ASP A 392 -31.76 4.92 -19.12
C ASP A 392 -31.53 6.34 -18.59
N ASN A 393 -32.61 7.02 -18.20
CA ASN A 393 -32.55 8.37 -17.63
C ASN A 393 -31.67 8.42 -16.36
N GLU A 394 -31.88 7.51 -15.41
CA GLU A 394 -31.07 7.42 -14.20
C GLU A 394 -29.59 7.14 -14.52
N SER A 395 -29.30 6.28 -15.50
CA SER A 395 -27.93 5.98 -15.93
C SER A 395 -27.25 7.17 -16.62
N HIS A 396 -28.01 7.99 -17.33
CA HIS A 396 -27.52 9.24 -17.92
C HIS A 396 -27.22 10.29 -16.84
N THR A 397 -28.12 10.47 -15.88
CA THR A 397 -27.90 11.34 -14.71
C THR A 397 -26.67 10.90 -13.93
N LEU A 398 -26.51 9.60 -13.70
CA LEU A 398 -25.35 9.04 -13.01
C LEU A 398 -24.03 9.35 -13.71
N ASP A 399 -24.02 9.31 -15.05
CA ASP A 399 -22.85 9.65 -15.86
C ASP A 399 -22.46 11.13 -15.65
N LEU A 400 -23.43 12.03 -15.60
CA LEU A 400 -23.22 13.45 -15.30
C LEU A 400 -22.76 13.69 -13.85
N GLU A 401 -23.31 12.94 -12.89
CA GLU A 401 -22.89 12.99 -11.48
C GLU A 401 -21.44 12.54 -11.31
N LEU A 402 -21.02 11.50 -12.03
CA LEU A 402 -19.65 11.02 -12.05
C LEU A 402 -18.67 12.08 -12.60
N GLU A 403 -19.02 12.76 -13.70
CA GLU A 403 -18.24 13.89 -14.24
C GLU A 403 -18.22 15.09 -13.29
N THR A 404 -19.34 15.35 -12.60
CA THR A 404 -19.43 16.42 -11.60
C THR A 404 -18.51 16.13 -10.42
N CYS A 405 -18.52 14.90 -9.92
CA CYS A 405 -17.62 14.44 -8.86
C CYS A 405 -16.14 14.63 -9.26
N LEU A 406 -15.78 14.33 -10.52
CA LEU A 406 -14.44 14.59 -11.03
C LEU A 406 -14.05 16.07 -10.95
N SER A 407 -14.98 16.99 -11.20
CA SER A 407 -14.71 18.44 -11.20
C SER A 407 -14.26 18.96 -9.83
N HIS A 408 -14.62 18.27 -8.75
CA HIS A 408 -14.23 18.61 -7.38
C HIS A 408 -12.88 18.03 -6.94
N ILE A 409 -12.24 17.14 -7.74
CA ILE A 409 -10.92 16.59 -7.42
C ILE A 409 -9.86 17.72 -7.39
N PRO A 410 -8.96 17.81 -6.40
CA PRO A 410 -7.92 18.83 -6.39
C PRO A 410 -7.06 18.83 -7.66
N ASP A 411 -6.72 20.01 -8.19
CA ASP A 411 -5.91 20.12 -9.42
C ASP A 411 -4.55 19.44 -9.30
N ALA A 412 -3.97 19.43 -8.10
CA ALA A 412 -2.74 18.71 -7.79
C ALA A 412 -2.84 17.19 -8.06
N TRP A 413 -4.04 16.61 -8.11
CA TRP A 413 -4.27 15.19 -8.40
C TRP A 413 -4.64 14.98 -9.88
N ARG A 414 -5.05 16.03 -10.59
CA ARG A 414 -5.46 15.99 -12.00
C ARG A 414 -4.32 16.12 -12.99
N GLN A 415 -3.14 16.59 -12.57
CA GLN A 415 -1.99 16.82 -13.44
C GLN A 415 -1.47 15.53 -14.10
N SER A 416 -2.07 15.13 -15.22
CA SER A 416 -1.60 14.01 -16.03
C SER A 416 -0.73 14.49 -17.17
N GLN A 417 0.33 13.74 -17.47
CA GLN A 417 1.12 13.90 -18.68
C GLN A 417 1.08 12.62 -19.49
N GLN A 418 0.80 12.75 -20.79
CA GLN A 418 0.86 11.66 -21.73
C GLN A 418 2.26 11.55 -22.31
N HIS A 419 2.80 10.34 -22.34
CA HIS A 419 4.08 10.04 -23.00
C HIS A 419 3.91 8.91 -24.00
N THR A 420 4.64 8.99 -25.09
CA THR A 420 4.70 7.93 -26.11
C THR A 420 6.08 7.30 -26.07
N LEU A 421 6.14 6.02 -25.71
CA LEU A 421 7.37 5.23 -25.68
C LEU A 421 7.87 4.99 -27.11
N SER A 422 9.16 5.23 -27.37
CA SER A 422 9.77 5.01 -28.68
C SER A 422 10.39 3.62 -28.80
N ASN A 423 10.57 3.14 -30.03
CA ASN A 423 11.29 1.88 -30.30
C ASN A 423 12.78 1.94 -29.88
N VAL A 424 13.34 3.14 -29.70
CA VAL A 424 14.71 3.32 -29.18
C VAL A 424 14.80 2.98 -27.70
N ASP A 425 13.72 3.23 -26.95
CA ASP A 425 13.63 2.94 -25.51
C ASP A 425 13.41 1.44 -25.22
N LEU A 426 12.93 0.68 -26.22
CA LEU A 426 12.50 -0.71 -26.10
C LEU A 426 12.89 -1.55 -27.33
N PRO A 427 14.04 -2.26 -27.31
CA PRO A 427 14.45 -3.16 -28.39
C PRO A 427 13.46 -4.32 -28.63
N SER A 428 12.63 -4.64 -27.63
CA SER A 428 11.50 -5.55 -27.73
C SER A 428 10.34 -5.02 -26.88
N TRP A 429 9.13 -5.02 -27.44
CA TRP A 429 7.95 -4.47 -26.78
C TRP A 429 7.52 -5.35 -25.58
N PRO A 430 7.52 -4.85 -24.33
CA PRO A 430 7.14 -5.64 -23.16
C PRO A 430 5.62 -5.64 -23.02
N SER A 431 4.93 -6.36 -23.91
CA SER A 431 3.46 -6.50 -23.93
C SER A 431 2.88 -6.96 -22.58
N ALA A 432 3.67 -7.70 -21.81
CA ALA A 432 3.31 -8.13 -20.45
C ALA A 432 3.20 -6.98 -19.43
N ASN A 433 3.72 -5.79 -19.71
CA ASN A 433 3.61 -4.61 -18.83
C ASN A 433 2.83 -3.46 -19.46
N PHE A 434 2.74 -3.41 -20.79
CA PHE A 434 2.17 -2.29 -21.53
C PHE A 434 1.22 -2.80 -22.60
N TYR A 435 0.02 -2.26 -22.64
CA TYR A 435 -0.95 -2.54 -23.70
C TYR A 435 -0.58 -1.79 -24.99
N SER A 436 -0.24 -0.51 -24.87
CA SER A 436 0.07 0.40 -25.98
C SER A 436 1.32 1.24 -25.67
N PRO A 437 1.93 1.92 -26.67
CA PRO A 437 3.05 2.86 -26.45
C PRO A 437 2.69 4.10 -25.66
N ILE A 438 1.41 4.34 -25.43
CA ILE A 438 0.91 5.50 -24.72
C ILE A 438 0.86 5.16 -23.23
N ILE A 439 1.43 6.05 -22.42
CA ILE A 439 1.41 5.95 -20.97
C ILE A 439 0.95 7.28 -20.36
N HIS A 440 0.25 7.20 -19.23
CA HIS A 440 -0.13 8.36 -18.44
C HIS A 440 0.66 8.39 -17.14
N SER A 441 1.35 9.51 -16.90
CA SER A 441 2.05 9.76 -15.64
C SER A 441 1.30 10.78 -14.81
N TYR A 442 1.38 10.62 -13.49
CA TYR A 442 0.73 11.46 -12.50
C TYR A 442 1.74 11.91 -11.44
N PRO A 443 1.42 12.89 -10.57
CA PRO A 443 2.35 13.34 -9.53
C PRO A 443 2.70 12.24 -8.53
N SER A 444 1.84 11.24 -8.35
CA SER A 444 2.10 10.07 -7.53
C SER A 444 1.44 8.81 -8.11
N PRO A 445 1.96 7.60 -7.79
CA PRO A 445 1.30 6.34 -8.16
C PRO A 445 -0.08 6.17 -7.51
N THR A 446 -0.34 6.82 -6.38
CA THR A 446 -1.65 6.76 -5.70
C THR A 446 -2.71 7.56 -6.44
N TYR A 447 -2.35 8.69 -7.06
CA TYR A 447 -3.25 9.44 -7.93
C TYR A 447 -3.53 8.69 -9.24
N ALA A 448 -2.54 8.00 -9.80
CA ALA A 448 -2.76 7.11 -10.94
C ALA A 448 -3.75 5.98 -10.59
N ALA A 449 -3.70 5.44 -9.38
CA ALA A 449 -4.69 4.48 -8.90
C ALA A 449 -6.09 5.08 -8.76
N LEU A 450 -6.21 6.34 -8.32
CA LEU A 450 -7.48 7.07 -8.27
C LEU A 450 -8.09 7.18 -9.66
N TRP A 451 -7.30 7.61 -10.64
CA TRP A 451 -7.74 7.69 -12.04
C TRP A 451 -8.07 6.32 -12.63
N SER A 452 -7.38 5.26 -12.20
CA SER A 452 -7.74 3.89 -12.59
C SER A 452 -9.13 3.50 -12.05
N GLN A 453 -9.48 3.89 -10.83
CA GLN A 453 -10.81 3.64 -10.23
C GLN A 453 -11.89 4.42 -10.96
N TYR A 454 -11.62 5.69 -11.28
CA TYR A 454 -12.49 6.51 -12.11
C TYR A 454 -12.75 5.85 -13.47
N ASN A 455 -11.70 5.52 -14.23
CA ASN A 455 -11.83 4.92 -15.56
C ASN A 455 -12.62 3.61 -15.50
N ALA A 456 -12.36 2.76 -14.50
CA ALA A 456 -13.13 1.53 -14.31
C ALA A 456 -14.62 1.80 -14.01
N THR A 457 -14.93 2.84 -13.23
CA THR A 457 -16.32 3.24 -12.95
C THR A 457 -17.01 3.73 -14.21
N LYS A 458 -16.32 4.58 -14.99
CA LYS A 458 -16.82 5.10 -16.26
C LYS A 458 -17.07 3.99 -17.27
N ILE A 459 -16.13 3.05 -17.44
CA ILE A 459 -16.32 1.82 -18.24
C ILE A 459 -17.56 1.06 -17.78
N LEU A 460 -17.79 0.93 -16.47
CA LEU A 460 -18.96 0.23 -15.95
C LEU A 460 -20.28 0.99 -16.21
N VAL A 461 -20.30 2.32 -16.08
CA VAL A 461 -21.45 3.16 -16.43
C VAL A 461 -21.76 3.05 -17.92
N THR A 462 -20.76 3.22 -18.80
CA THR A 462 -20.92 3.08 -20.25
C THR A 462 -21.41 1.68 -20.63
N SER A 463 -20.90 0.63 -19.99
CA SER A 463 -21.38 -0.75 -20.19
C SER A 463 -22.84 -0.93 -19.78
N THR A 464 -23.25 -0.30 -18.67
CA THR A 464 -24.65 -0.30 -18.23
C THR A 464 -25.54 0.35 -19.29
N ARG A 465 -25.15 1.53 -19.80
CA ARG A 465 -25.87 2.26 -20.84
C ARG A 465 -25.98 1.49 -22.15
N LEU A 466 -24.90 0.83 -22.59
CA LEU A 466 -24.92 -0.04 -23.77
C LEU A 466 -25.92 -1.19 -23.62
N ARG A 467 -26.00 -1.79 -22.42
CA ARG A 467 -26.96 -2.87 -22.16
C ARG A 467 -28.40 -2.37 -22.11
N VAL A 468 -28.64 -1.18 -21.55
CA VAL A 468 -29.96 -0.54 -21.61
C VAL A 468 -30.35 -0.27 -23.06
N LEU A 469 -29.43 0.28 -23.86
CA LEU A 469 -29.65 0.56 -25.28
C LEU A 469 -30.03 -0.71 -26.05
N ALA A 470 -29.31 -1.81 -25.82
CA ALA A 470 -29.58 -3.09 -26.48
C ALA A 470 -30.99 -3.64 -26.17
N LEU A 471 -31.52 -3.35 -24.98
CA LEU A 471 -32.86 -3.81 -24.57
C LEU A 471 -33.98 -2.84 -24.93
N HIS A 472 -33.71 -1.53 -24.90
CA HIS A 472 -34.71 -0.48 -25.06
C HIS A 472 -34.82 0.03 -26.50
N ASN A 473 -33.68 0.29 -27.16
CA ASN A 473 -33.64 0.87 -28.50
C ASN A 473 -32.43 0.35 -29.31
N PRO A 474 -32.42 -0.94 -29.67
CA PRO A 474 -31.27 -1.58 -30.34
C PRO A 474 -30.98 -1.03 -31.74
N ASN A 475 -31.92 -0.30 -32.35
CA ASN A 475 -31.75 0.26 -33.70
C ASN A 475 -31.02 1.61 -33.71
N ASN A 476 -30.73 2.18 -32.54
CA ASN A 476 -30.04 3.46 -32.44
C ASN A 476 -28.51 3.29 -32.58
N LEU A 477 -28.09 2.95 -33.80
CA LEU A 477 -26.69 2.67 -34.16
C LEU A 477 -25.74 3.86 -33.91
N SER A 478 -26.25 5.10 -33.98
CA SER A 478 -25.42 6.29 -33.75
C SER A 478 -25.04 6.44 -32.28
N LEU A 479 -25.99 6.21 -31.36
CA LEU A 479 -25.73 6.20 -29.93
C LEU A 479 -24.88 5.01 -29.52
N GLU A 480 -25.13 3.83 -30.09
CA GLU A 480 -24.33 2.64 -29.86
C GLU A 480 -22.86 2.88 -30.24
N GLN A 481 -22.61 3.38 -31.46
CA GLN A 481 -21.26 3.69 -31.93
C GLN A 481 -20.56 4.72 -31.02
N LYS A 482 -21.28 5.75 -30.56
CA LYS A 482 -20.75 6.74 -29.63
C LYS A 482 -20.31 6.11 -28.31
N LEU A 483 -21.15 5.28 -27.70
CA LEU A 483 -20.86 4.61 -26.43
C LEU A 483 -19.73 3.57 -26.57
N LEU A 484 -19.67 2.85 -27.70
CA LEU A 484 -18.56 1.93 -27.99
C LEU A 484 -17.23 2.66 -28.18
N SER A 485 -17.23 3.82 -28.86
CA SER A 485 -16.03 4.66 -28.98
C SER A 485 -15.58 5.22 -27.63
N GLU A 486 -16.51 5.64 -26.78
CA GLU A 486 -16.22 6.08 -25.40
C GLU A 486 -15.64 4.94 -24.56
N MET A 487 -16.26 3.74 -24.60
CA MET A 487 -15.76 2.54 -23.94
C MET A 487 -14.32 2.22 -24.34
N GLN A 488 -14.03 2.28 -25.63
CA GLN A 488 -12.68 2.03 -26.17
C GLN A 488 -11.69 3.06 -25.64
N SER A 489 -12.01 4.35 -25.71
CA SER A 489 -11.15 5.44 -25.24
C SER A 489 -10.83 5.30 -23.74
N VAL A 490 -11.84 5.13 -22.89
CA VAL A 490 -11.64 5.04 -21.43
C VAL A 490 -10.89 3.75 -21.06
N SER A 491 -11.08 2.67 -21.81
CA SER A 491 -10.31 1.43 -21.64
C SER A 491 -8.83 1.62 -22.01
N GLU A 492 -8.53 2.41 -23.05
CA GLU A 492 -7.16 2.78 -23.40
C GLU A 492 -6.51 3.64 -22.30
N ASP A 493 -7.26 4.60 -21.75
CA ASP A 493 -6.78 5.45 -20.65
C ASP A 493 -6.46 4.65 -19.39
N LEU A 494 -7.31 3.68 -19.04
CA LEU A 494 -7.04 2.74 -17.95
C LEU A 494 -5.75 1.95 -18.21
N ALA A 495 -5.61 1.38 -19.41
CA ALA A 495 -4.44 0.59 -19.79
C ALA A 495 -3.14 1.43 -19.81
N ALA A 496 -3.22 2.70 -20.20
CA ALA A 496 -2.11 3.65 -20.19
C ALA A 496 -1.71 4.10 -18.77
N THR A 497 -2.64 4.09 -17.82
CA THR A 497 -2.44 4.52 -16.43
C THR A 497 -1.81 3.42 -15.56
N VAL A 498 -2.21 2.16 -15.77
CA VAL A 498 -1.78 1.00 -14.97
C VAL A 498 -0.25 0.87 -14.83
N PRO A 499 0.57 1.02 -15.90
CA PRO A 499 2.02 0.89 -15.79
C PRO A 499 2.65 1.89 -14.80
N PHE A 500 2.14 3.12 -14.76
CA PHE A 500 2.62 4.15 -13.85
C PHE A 500 2.18 3.89 -12.41
N ALA A 501 0.92 3.48 -12.20
CA ALA A 501 0.42 3.07 -10.89
C ALA A 501 1.24 1.89 -10.30
N LEU A 502 1.68 0.97 -11.15
CA LEU A 502 2.56 -0.15 -10.81
C LEU A 502 4.05 0.23 -10.73
N GLN A 503 4.41 1.51 -10.92
CA GLN A 503 5.78 2.01 -10.93
C GLN A 503 6.71 1.28 -11.92
N ARG A 504 6.15 0.77 -13.02
CA ARG A 504 6.92 0.23 -14.16
C ARG A 504 7.60 1.33 -14.95
N VAL A 505 7.17 2.56 -14.71
CA VAL A 505 7.68 3.78 -15.30
C VAL A 505 7.96 4.81 -14.20
N ARG A 506 9.03 5.58 -14.35
CA ARG A 506 9.29 6.79 -13.55
C ARG A 506 9.58 7.97 -14.47
N VAL A 507 9.01 9.12 -14.15
CA VAL A 507 9.30 10.38 -14.84
C VAL A 507 10.48 11.05 -14.15
N ILE A 508 11.50 11.43 -14.92
CA ILE A 508 12.64 12.21 -14.44
C ILE A 508 12.44 13.64 -14.94
N GLY A 509 12.40 14.59 -14.00
CA GLY A 509 12.45 16.01 -14.35
C GLY A 509 13.90 16.41 -14.65
N ASP A 510 14.13 17.00 -15.82
CA ASP A 510 15.40 17.65 -16.11
C ASP A 510 15.47 18.98 -15.34
N THR A 511 16.22 19.01 -14.23
CA THR A 511 16.48 20.26 -13.49
C THR A 511 17.56 21.15 -14.14
N HIS A 512 18.09 20.80 -15.31
CA HIS A 512 19.29 21.45 -15.88
C HIS A 512 19.26 21.83 -17.37
N SER A 513 18.12 21.80 -18.08
CA SER A 513 18.06 22.24 -19.48
C SER A 513 16.98 23.30 -19.70
N SER A 514 17.42 24.54 -19.94
CA SER A 514 16.59 25.71 -20.24
C SER A 514 16.03 25.76 -21.67
N SER A 515 15.94 24.62 -22.36
CA SER A 515 15.37 24.52 -23.71
C SER A 515 14.40 23.33 -23.76
N SER A 516 13.14 23.61 -23.44
CA SER A 516 11.98 22.71 -23.36
C SER A 516 12.15 21.53 -22.37
N PRO A 517 11.34 21.43 -21.31
CA PRO A 517 11.41 20.30 -20.39
C PRO A 517 10.83 19.07 -21.09
N ARG A 518 11.66 18.31 -21.82
CA ARG A 518 11.30 16.95 -22.20
C ARG A 518 11.45 16.10 -20.95
N SER A 519 10.34 15.90 -20.24
CA SER A 519 10.24 14.89 -19.19
C SER A 519 10.70 13.55 -19.75
N CYS A 520 11.86 13.07 -19.31
CA CYS A 520 12.41 11.80 -19.77
C CYS A 520 11.79 10.66 -18.96
N VAL A 521 11.24 9.68 -19.67
CA VAL A 521 10.59 8.52 -19.09
C VAL A 521 11.62 7.41 -18.89
N ARG A 522 11.85 6.99 -17.65
CA ARG A 522 12.72 5.85 -17.34
C ARG A 522 11.90 4.60 -17.05
N LEU A 523 12.18 3.55 -17.79
CA LEU A 523 11.57 2.23 -17.59
C LEU A 523 12.19 1.53 -16.38
N ASN A 524 11.32 0.92 -15.56
CA ASN A 524 11.68 0.23 -14.33
C ASN A 524 11.22 -1.24 -14.37
N LEU A 525 11.54 -1.93 -15.46
CA LEU A 525 11.11 -3.31 -15.70
C LEU A 525 11.73 -4.33 -14.76
N LYS A 526 12.93 -4.05 -14.24
CA LYS A 526 13.68 -4.95 -13.35
C LYS A 526 13.24 -4.85 -11.89
N ALA A 527 12.59 -3.76 -11.48
CA ALA A 527 12.11 -3.65 -10.11
C ALA A 527 10.93 -4.58 -9.85
N GLU A 528 10.87 -5.11 -8.63
CA GLU A 528 9.71 -5.85 -8.16
C GLU A 528 8.53 -4.90 -7.97
N VAL A 529 7.34 -5.34 -8.39
CA VAL A 529 6.10 -4.63 -8.04
C VAL A 529 5.78 -5.00 -6.60
N LYS A 530 5.67 -3.97 -5.76
CA LYS A 530 5.27 -4.14 -4.36
C LYS A 530 3.80 -4.54 -4.28
N PRO A 531 3.41 -5.48 -3.39
CA PRO A 531 2.01 -5.84 -3.18
C PRO A 531 1.13 -4.64 -2.83
N THR A 532 1.64 -3.68 -2.06
CA THR A 532 0.95 -2.42 -1.73
C THR A 532 0.52 -1.61 -2.95
N GLY A 533 1.38 -1.45 -3.95
CA GLY A 533 1.03 -0.76 -5.20
C GLY A 533 0.10 -1.60 -6.07
N ALA A 534 0.35 -2.91 -6.13
CA ALA A 534 -0.46 -3.83 -6.93
C ALA A 534 -1.93 -3.83 -6.53
N SER A 535 -2.27 -3.90 -5.23
CA SER A 535 -3.68 -4.03 -4.86
C SER A 535 -4.51 -2.76 -5.05
N LEU A 536 -3.89 -1.60 -5.30
CA LEU A 536 -4.61 -0.37 -5.66
C LEU A 536 -5.29 -0.44 -7.04
N VAL A 537 -4.74 -1.26 -7.95
CA VAL A 537 -5.26 -1.41 -9.33
C VAL A 537 -6.00 -2.72 -9.56
N ILE A 538 -6.08 -3.61 -8.56
CA ILE A 538 -6.78 -4.90 -8.67
C ILE A 538 -8.28 -4.72 -8.94
N TRP A 539 -8.95 -3.83 -8.21
CA TRP A 539 -10.39 -3.61 -8.40
C TRP A 539 -10.71 -3.01 -9.78
N PRO A 540 -10.01 -1.96 -10.27
CA PRO A 540 -10.18 -1.46 -11.64
C PRO A 540 -10.02 -2.55 -12.71
N LEU A 541 -8.99 -3.38 -12.58
CA LEU A 541 -8.74 -4.48 -13.51
C LEU A 541 -9.79 -5.60 -13.41
N THR A 542 -10.34 -5.84 -12.22
CA THR A 542 -11.45 -6.78 -12.01
C THR A 542 -12.68 -6.33 -12.79
N ILE A 543 -13.02 -5.04 -12.74
CA ILE A 543 -14.12 -4.47 -13.53
C ILE A 543 -13.84 -4.60 -15.04
N ALA A 544 -12.74 -4.05 -15.52
CA ALA A 544 -12.44 -4.00 -16.95
C ALA A 544 -12.27 -5.40 -17.60
N SER A 545 -11.81 -6.40 -16.84
CA SER A 545 -11.67 -7.77 -17.32
C SER A 545 -12.98 -8.55 -17.40
N GLY A 546 -14.03 -8.11 -16.70
CA GLY A 546 -15.32 -8.80 -16.60
C GLY A 546 -16.40 -8.32 -17.55
N LEU A 547 -16.24 -7.15 -18.19
CA LEU A 547 -17.29 -6.52 -18.98
C LEU A 547 -17.34 -7.01 -20.43
N GLU A 548 -18.55 -7.08 -20.99
CA GLU A 548 -18.82 -7.60 -22.33
C GLU A 548 -18.30 -6.70 -23.44
N TYR A 549 -18.59 -5.40 -23.37
CA TYR A 549 -18.31 -4.43 -24.44
C TYR A 549 -16.85 -3.94 -24.49
N VAL A 550 -15.97 -4.42 -23.62
CA VAL A 550 -14.54 -4.12 -23.68
C VAL A 550 -13.90 -4.95 -24.80
N GLY A 551 -13.13 -4.30 -25.69
CA GLY A 551 -12.50 -4.95 -26.84
C GLY A 551 -11.70 -6.20 -26.46
N SER A 552 -11.81 -7.28 -27.25
CA SER A 552 -11.27 -8.61 -26.91
C SER A 552 -9.78 -8.61 -26.58
N LYS A 553 -8.96 -7.84 -27.30
CA LYS A 553 -7.52 -7.70 -27.05
C LYS A 553 -7.24 -6.99 -25.72
N GLN A 554 -7.96 -5.90 -25.42
CA GLN A 554 -7.82 -5.18 -24.14
C GLN A 554 -8.27 -6.03 -22.98
N LYS A 555 -9.43 -6.69 -23.11
CA LYS A 555 -9.96 -7.61 -22.10
C LYS A 555 -8.97 -8.73 -21.78
N THR A 556 -8.38 -9.34 -22.81
CA THR A 556 -7.31 -10.35 -22.64
C THR A 556 -6.10 -9.78 -21.90
N TRP A 557 -5.67 -8.55 -22.23
CA TRP A 557 -4.57 -7.90 -21.52
C TRP A 557 -4.90 -7.60 -20.05
N PHE A 558 -6.09 -7.07 -19.75
CA PHE A 558 -6.54 -6.82 -18.38
C PHE A 558 -6.61 -8.11 -17.57
N LYS A 559 -7.12 -9.19 -18.16
CA LYS A 559 -7.13 -10.53 -17.54
C LYS A 559 -5.72 -11.00 -17.18
N ALA A 560 -4.78 -10.90 -18.13
CA ALA A 560 -3.39 -11.28 -17.91
C ALA A 560 -2.69 -10.41 -16.85
N GLN A 561 -2.95 -9.11 -16.82
CA GLN A 561 -2.46 -8.23 -15.76
C GLN A 561 -3.02 -8.64 -14.40
N LEU A 562 -4.32 -8.87 -14.30
CA LEU A 562 -4.97 -9.23 -13.04
C LEU A 562 -4.44 -10.56 -12.49
N ALA A 563 -4.28 -11.57 -13.34
CA ALA A 563 -3.69 -12.85 -12.94
C ALA A 563 -2.23 -12.71 -12.47
N ARG A 564 -1.44 -11.88 -13.16
CA ARG A 564 -0.07 -11.58 -12.72
C ARG A 564 -0.03 -10.85 -11.39
N LEU A 565 -0.90 -9.86 -11.18
CA LEU A 565 -0.97 -9.15 -9.91
C LEU A 565 -1.46 -10.06 -8.79
N GLY A 566 -2.38 -11.00 -9.07
CA GLY A 566 -2.80 -12.07 -8.16
C GLY A 566 -1.61 -12.85 -7.58
N ARG A 567 -0.67 -13.26 -8.44
CA ARG A 567 0.59 -13.91 -8.02
C ARG A 567 1.49 -13.01 -7.16
N VAL A 568 1.55 -11.71 -7.47
CA VAL A 568 2.35 -10.73 -6.71
C VAL A 568 1.78 -10.50 -5.31
N VAL A 569 0.46 -10.36 -5.20
CA VAL A 569 -0.22 -10.10 -3.91
C VAL A 569 -0.58 -11.39 -3.16
N GLY A 570 -0.37 -12.57 -3.75
CA GLY A 570 -0.69 -13.85 -3.13
C GLY A 570 -2.19 -14.18 -3.05
N PHE A 571 -3.05 -13.55 -3.86
CA PHE A 571 -4.48 -13.89 -3.93
C PHE A 571 -4.74 -14.81 -5.12
N GLY A 572 -4.93 -16.10 -4.82
CA GLY A 572 -5.09 -17.15 -5.81
C GLY A 572 -6.36 -17.03 -6.66
N VAL A 573 -7.42 -16.42 -6.13
CA VAL A 573 -8.67 -16.18 -6.87
C VAL A 573 -8.46 -15.33 -8.14
N PHE A 574 -7.47 -14.43 -8.15
CA PHE A 574 -7.16 -13.63 -9.34
C PHE A 574 -6.36 -14.43 -10.38
N GLU A 575 -5.72 -15.53 -10.01
CA GLU A 575 -5.02 -16.38 -10.97
C GLU A 575 -5.99 -17.13 -11.90
N SER A 576 -7.24 -17.37 -11.46
CA SER A 576 -8.28 -18.00 -12.30
C SER A 576 -8.93 -17.07 -13.34
N VAL A 577 -8.56 -15.79 -13.38
CA VAL A 577 -9.13 -14.80 -14.33
C VAL A 577 -8.90 -15.18 -15.80
N GLU A 578 -7.80 -15.87 -16.08
CA GLU A 578 -7.44 -16.38 -17.41
C GLU A 578 -8.30 -17.58 -17.84
N THR A 579 -9.13 -18.12 -16.94
CA THR A 579 -10.07 -19.21 -17.25
C THR A 579 -11.45 -18.67 -17.66
N ASP A 580 -12.29 -19.55 -18.22
CA ASP A 580 -13.68 -19.22 -18.60
C ASP A 580 -14.61 -19.01 -17.39
N GLN A 581 -14.13 -19.27 -16.17
CA GLN A 581 -14.90 -19.17 -14.92
C GLN A 581 -14.85 -17.76 -14.27
N TRP A 582 -14.37 -16.75 -15.00
CA TRP A 582 -14.25 -15.39 -14.48
C TRP A 582 -15.58 -14.64 -14.45
N LEU A 583 -15.68 -13.62 -13.58
CA LEU A 583 -16.81 -12.70 -13.46
C LEU A 583 -17.27 -12.17 -14.83
N LYS A 584 -18.56 -12.34 -15.13
CA LYS A 584 -19.25 -11.63 -16.21
C LYS A 584 -20.05 -10.52 -15.56
N LEU A 585 -19.57 -9.30 -15.70
CA LEU A 585 -20.11 -8.15 -14.97
C LEU A 585 -21.31 -7.54 -15.65
#